data_AF-A0A0A1TNA6-F1
#
_entry.id   AF-A0A0A1TNA6-F1
#
_cell.length_a   1.000
_cell.length_b   1.000
_cell.length_c   1.000
_cell.angle_alpha   90.00
_cell.angle_beta   90.00
_cell.angle_gamma   90.00
#
_symmetry.space_group_name_H-M   'P 1'
#
loop_
_entity.id
_entity.type
_entity.pdbx_description
1 polymer ?
#
loop_
_entity_poly.entity_id
_entity_poly.type
_entity_poly.pdbx_seq_one_letter_code
_entity_poly.pdbx_strand_id
1 'polypeptide(L)'
;MSGAGLAVVAISFDLAAHAKATASPEFMDLVELTKDSPGRSIYTVLHTPIKDLLVIFPTEKRAFLMGIFNIDVYFGLSALVSDILITHGLPGERLPPELIAHIKGDANPAADSAVDGRFQFYCLPAAQHDASTLHEAPLQSYAWGEMPVSALHLYQAKHASAASILIAGPKAVNRSWGGRWSNSTIRCDMFLKKEFTSAEAEEIWTEIQGQAKELTA
;
A
#
# COMPACT_ATOMS: atom_id res chain seq x y z
N MET A 1 20.12 20.67 -2.38
CA MET A 1 19.81 19.26 -2.70
C MET A 1 21.00 18.67 -3.44
N SER A 2 21.57 17.56 -2.94
CA SER A 2 22.69 16.88 -3.61
C SER A 2 22.22 16.23 -4.92
N GLY A 3 23.13 16.01 -5.88
CA GLY A 3 22.80 15.42 -7.19
C GLY A 3 22.13 14.04 -7.11
N ALA A 4 22.33 13.29 -6.02
CA ALA A 4 21.67 12.02 -5.76
C ALA A 4 20.16 12.18 -5.49
N GLY A 5 19.73 13.26 -4.82
CA GLY A 5 18.32 13.51 -4.53
C GLY A 5 17.49 13.83 -5.78
N LEU A 6 18.10 14.50 -6.77
CA LEU A 6 17.45 14.78 -8.06
C LEU A 6 17.31 13.51 -8.92
N ALA A 7 18.29 12.60 -8.88
CA ALA A 7 18.22 11.33 -9.59
C ALA A 7 17.13 10.39 -9.02
N VAL A 8 16.98 10.34 -7.69
CA VAL A 8 15.93 9.54 -7.02
C VAL A 8 14.53 10.03 -7.41
N VAL A 9 14.32 11.35 -7.43
CA VAL A 9 13.03 11.96 -7.81
C VAL A 9 12.73 11.77 -9.30
N ALA A 10 13.74 11.79 -10.17
CA ALA A 10 13.53 11.56 -11.60
C ALA A 10 13.12 10.10 -11.91
N ILE A 11 13.74 9.13 -11.22
CA ILE A 11 13.46 7.69 -11.41
C ILE A 11 12.11 7.30 -10.78
N SER A 12 11.67 7.99 -9.74
CA SER A 12 10.46 7.66 -8.99
C SER A 12 9.14 7.92 -9.73
N PHE A 13 9.17 8.71 -10.81
CA PHE A 13 7.99 9.09 -11.61
C PHE A 13 8.09 8.75 -13.10
N ASP A 14 9.27 8.36 -13.59
CA ASP A 14 9.47 7.94 -14.98
C ASP A 14 9.61 6.41 -15.06
N LEU A 15 8.53 5.75 -15.53
CA LEU A 15 8.49 4.30 -15.73
C LEU A 15 9.60 3.78 -16.64
N ALA A 16 9.98 4.54 -17.67
CA ALA A 16 11.05 4.14 -18.58
C ALA A 16 12.42 4.26 -17.92
N ALA A 17 12.64 5.31 -17.13
CA ALA A 17 13.85 5.47 -16.33
C ALA A 17 13.97 4.41 -15.24
N HIS A 18 12.87 4.09 -14.56
CA HIS A 18 12.79 3.01 -13.56
C HIS A 18 13.08 1.63 -14.16
N ALA A 19 12.42 1.30 -15.27
CA ALA A 19 12.67 0.04 -16.00
C ALA A 19 14.12 -0.07 -16.48
N LYS A 20 14.68 1.03 -16.99
CA LYS A 20 16.09 1.07 -17.42
C LYS A 20 17.06 0.89 -16.26
N ALA A 21 16.79 1.52 -15.12
CA ALA A 21 17.62 1.43 -13.93
C ALA A 21 17.59 -0.01 -13.35
N THR A 22 16.41 -0.60 -13.23
CA THR A 22 16.23 -1.96 -12.69
C THR A 22 16.71 -3.08 -13.63
N ALA A 23 16.87 -2.80 -14.92
CA ALA A 23 17.41 -3.76 -15.89
C ALA A 23 18.93 -3.96 -15.82
N SER A 24 19.67 -3.19 -15.00
CA SER A 24 21.12 -3.31 -14.84
C SER A 24 21.49 -4.07 -13.56
N PRO A 25 22.00 -5.31 -13.65
CA PRO A 25 22.37 -6.10 -12.47
C PRO A 25 23.45 -5.41 -11.62
N GLU A 26 24.49 -4.87 -12.28
CA GLU A 26 25.59 -4.14 -11.61
C GLU A 26 25.08 -2.93 -10.82
N PHE A 27 24.10 -2.21 -11.36
CA PHE A 27 23.47 -1.10 -10.65
C PHE A 27 22.62 -1.59 -9.49
N MET A 28 21.85 -2.67 -9.67
CA MET A 28 21.03 -3.24 -8.59
C MET A 28 21.87 -3.81 -7.44
N ASP A 29 23.04 -4.37 -7.72
CA ASP A 29 24.00 -4.80 -6.70
C ASP A 29 24.48 -3.60 -5.85
N LEU A 30 24.75 -2.46 -6.48
CA LEU A 30 25.10 -1.23 -5.76
C LEU A 30 23.92 -0.67 -4.95
N VAL A 31 22.70 -0.80 -5.48
CA VAL A 31 21.47 -0.36 -4.81
C VAL A 31 21.20 -1.20 -3.56
N GLU A 32 21.43 -2.52 -3.61
CA GLU A 32 21.31 -3.42 -2.46
C GLU A 32 22.22 -2.99 -1.29
N LEU A 33 23.42 -2.48 -1.58
CA LEU A 33 24.32 -1.94 -0.55
C LEU A 33 23.73 -0.71 0.18
N THR A 34 22.70 -0.07 -0.38
CA THR A 34 22.05 1.10 0.22
C THR A 34 20.90 0.76 1.17
N LYS A 35 20.46 -0.50 1.24
CA LYS A 35 19.25 -0.92 1.99
C LYS A 35 19.27 -0.52 3.48
N ASP A 36 20.44 -0.59 4.11
CA ASP A 36 20.64 -0.30 5.54
C ASP A 36 21.41 1.02 5.77
N SER A 37 21.56 1.83 4.71
CA SER A 37 22.33 3.07 4.75
C SER A 37 21.44 4.32 4.65
N PRO A 38 22.00 5.53 4.86
CA PRO A 38 21.28 6.78 4.57
C PRO A 38 20.79 6.90 3.11
N GLY A 39 21.32 6.07 2.19
CA GLY A 39 20.89 5.95 0.80
C GLY A 39 19.71 5.02 0.57
N ARG A 40 19.07 4.46 1.62
CA ARG A 40 17.92 3.54 1.55
C ARG A 40 16.78 4.04 0.67
N SER A 41 16.65 5.35 0.47
CA SER A 41 15.68 5.90 -0.47
C SER A 41 15.87 5.43 -1.91
N ILE A 42 17.11 5.23 -2.35
CA ILE A 42 17.43 4.67 -3.68
C ILE A 42 16.97 3.20 -3.74
N TYR A 43 17.29 2.43 -2.69
CA TYR A 43 16.80 1.05 -2.54
C TYR A 43 15.28 0.98 -2.63
N THR A 44 14.57 1.80 -1.85
CA THR A 44 13.12 1.87 -1.82
C THR A 44 12.52 2.19 -3.19
N VAL A 45 12.96 3.28 -3.85
CA VAL A 45 12.39 3.69 -5.15
C VAL A 45 12.56 2.62 -6.22
N LEU A 46 13.72 1.96 -6.27
CA LEU A 46 14.01 0.96 -7.30
C LEU A 46 13.35 -0.40 -7.03
N HIS A 47 13.17 -0.76 -5.76
CA HIS A 47 12.51 -2.01 -5.38
C HIS A 47 10.98 -1.87 -5.20
N THR A 48 10.46 -0.65 -5.22
CA THR A 48 9.03 -0.35 -5.06
C THR A 48 8.49 0.35 -6.31
N PRO A 49 8.44 -0.36 -7.46
CA PRO A 49 7.87 0.21 -8.69
C PRO A 49 6.41 0.61 -8.50
N ILE A 50 5.90 1.38 -9.46
CA ILE A 50 4.47 1.63 -9.58
C ILE A 50 3.77 0.28 -9.65
N LYS A 51 2.96 0.00 -8.64
CA LYS A 51 2.21 -1.24 -8.54
C LYS A 51 0.73 -0.93 -8.47
N ASP A 52 -0.04 -1.89 -8.94
CA ASP A 52 -1.47 -1.92 -8.66
C ASP A 52 -1.68 -2.48 -7.26
N LEU A 53 -2.58 -1.85 -6.53
CA LEU A 53 -3.11 -2.33 -5.26
C LEU A 53 -4.61 -2.53 -5.40
N LEU A 54 -5.07 -3.74 -5.17
CA LEU A 54 -6.48 -4.06 -5.04
C LEU A 54 -6.87 -4.00 -3.57
N VAL A 55 -7.82 -3.13 -3.24
CA VAL A 55 -8.44 -3.06 -1.91
C VAL A 55 -9.87 -3.56 -2.01
N ILE A 56 -10.21 -4.61 -1.25
CA ILE A 56 -11.55 -5.22 -1.27
C ILE A 56 -12.29 -5.05 0.05
N PHE A 57 -13.56 -4.69 -0.05
CA PHE A 57 -14.54 -4.56 1.03
C PHE A 57 -15.60 -5.64 0.82
N PRO A 58 -15.34 -6.87 1.29
CA PRO A 58 -16.17 -8.02 0.92
C PRO A 58 -17.57 -7.93 1.54
N THR A 59 -17.71 -7.35 2.74
CA THR A 59 -19.01 -7.12 3.39
C THR A 59 -19.87 -6.09 2.66
N GLU A 60 -19.25 -5.03 2.13
CA GLU A 60 -19.91 -3.96 1.39
C GLU A 60 -20.03 -4.25 -0.12
N LYS A 61 -19.44 -5.36 -0.60
CA LYS A 61 -19.37 -5.73 -2.02
C LYS A 61 -18.78 -4.60 -2.87
N ARG A 62 -17.67 -4.03 -2.40
CA ARG A 62 -16.92 -2.99 -3.13
C ARG A 62 -15.47 -3.43 -3.29
N ALA A 63 -14.87 -3.07 -4.42
CA ALA A 63 -13.46 -3.26 -4.64
C ALA A 63 -12.89 -2.06 -5.40
N PHE A 64 -11.63 -1.75 -5.14
CA PHE A 64 -10.95 -0.57 -5.67
C PHE A 64 -9.57 -0.96 -6.16
N LEU A 65 -9.28 -0.66 -7.42
CA LEU A 65 -7.93 -0.71 -7.98
C LEU A 65 -7.28 0.65 -7.79
N MET A 66 -6.12 0.67 -7.13
CA MET A 66 -5.33 1.87 -6.86
C MET A 66 -3.96 1.76 -7.50
N GLY A 67 -3.42 2.88 -7.97
CA GLY A 67 -2.02 2.98 -8.38
C GLY A 67 -1.18 3.53 -7.24
N ILE A 68 -0.12 2.83 -6.85
CA ILE A 68 0.80 3.26 -5.77
C ILE A 68 2.16 3.69 -6.33
N PHE A 69 2.76 4.73 -5.74
CA PHE A 69 4.04 5.30 -6.16
C PHE A 69 4.96 5.44 -4.96
N ASN A 70 6.04 4.66 -4.91
CA ASN A 70 7.10 4.79 -3.90
C ASN A 70 6.63 4.74 -2.44
N ILE A 71 5.56 4.00 -2.15
CA ILE A 71 5.08 3.76 -0.79
C ILE A 71 5.69 2.45 -0.29
N ASP A 72 6.59 2.51 0.68
CA ASP A 72 7.33 1.33 1.15
C ASP A 72 6.87 0.79 2.51
N VAL A 73 6.37 1.66 3.38
CA VAL A 73 5.79 1.27 4.67
C VAL A 73 4.27 1.20 4.60
N TYR A 74 3.73 0.08 5.10
CA TYR A 74 2.28 -0.12 5.17
C TYR A 74 1.56 0.94 6.01
N PHE A 75 2.23 1.57 6.98
CA PHE A 75 1.65 2.68 7.73
C PHE A 75 1.20 3.80 6.79
N GLY A 76 2.12 4.33 5.97
CA GLY A 76 1.86 5.34 4.93
C GLY A 76 0.80 4.89 3.94
N LEU A 77 0.88 3.63 3.50
CA LEU A 77 -0.11 3.03 2.60
C LEU A 77 -1.53 3.07 3.19
N SER A 78 -1.70 2.56 4.42
CA SER A 78 -2.98 2.47 5.11
C SER A 78 -3.64 3.85 5.29
N ALA A 79 -2.84 4.89 5.56
CA ALA A 79 -3.33 6.27 5.63
C ALA A 79 -3.86 6.78 4.30
N LEU A 80 -3.05 6.65 3.25
CA LEU A 80 -3.43 7.11 1.91
C LEU A 80 -4.65 6.33 1.40
N VAL A 81 -4.75 5.02 1.70
CA VAL A 81 -5.87 4.17 1.27
C VAL A 81 -7.14 4.66 1.93
N SER A 82 -7.08 4.89 3.25
CA SER A 82 -8.23 5.40 3.99
C SER A 82 -8.71 6.76 3.46
N ASP A 83 -7.80 7.72 3.21
CA ASP A 83 -8.20 9.06 2.74
C ASP A 83 -8.82 9.04 1.34
N ILE A 84 -8.28 8.25 0.41
CA ILE A 84 -8.84 8.08 -0.94
C ILE A 84 -10.23 7.45 -0.87
N LEU A 85 -10.40 6.38 -0.09
CA LEU A 85 -11.67 5.68 -0.01
C LEU A 85 -12.78 6.49 0.67
N ILE A 86 -12.43 7.26 1.70
CA ILE A 86 -13.37 8.19 2.34
C ILE A 86 -13.78 9.29 1.36
N THR A 87 -12.84 9.80 0.56
CA THR A 87 -13.13 10.76 -0.52
C THR A 87 -14.06 10.16 -1.59
N HIS A 88 -14.06 8.83 -1.74
CA HIS A 88 -14.95 8.07 -2.64
C HIS A 88 -16.14 7.41 -1.91
N GLY A 89 -16.58 8.01 -0.81
CA GLY A 89 -17.87 7.71 -0.19
C GLY A 89 -17.89 6.53 0.76
N LEU A 90 -16.73 6.01 1.20
CA LEU A 90 -16.71 5.15 2.40
C LEU A 90 -16.86 5.98 3.68
N PRO A 91 -17.58 5.45 4.68
CA PRO A 91 -17.77 6.16 5.95
C PRO A 91 -16.46 6.24 6.74
N GLY A 92 -16.12 7.44 7.22
CA GLY A 92 -14.92 7.66 8.02
C GLY A 92 -14.61 9.14 8.17
N GLU A 93 -13.69 9.46 9.08
CA GLU A 93 -13.15 10.80 9.21
C GLU A 93 -11.86 10.91 8.39
N ARG A 94 -11.75 12.02 7.64
CA ARG A 94 -10.56 12.27 6.83
C ARG A 94 -9.35 12.54 7.72
N LEU A 95 -8.18 12.21 7.18
CA LEU A 95 -6.92 12.52 7.85
C LEU A 95 -6.63 14.01 7.76
N PRO A 96 -5.95 14.59 8.76
CA PRO A 96 -5.49 15.97 8.66
C PRO A 96 -4.67 16.17 7.37
N PRO A 97 -4.99 17.18 6.53
CA PRO A 97 -4.31 17.40 5.26
C PRO A 97 -2.78 17.51 5.39
N GLU A 98 -2.30 18.06 6.50
CA GLU A 98 -0.88 18.17 6.84
C GLU A 98 -0.21 16.81 7.07
N LEU A 99 -0.95 15.83 7.62
CA LEU A 99 -0.45 14.47 7.77
C LEU A 99 -0.33 13.79 6.39
N ILE A 100 -1.33 13.97 5.52
CA ILE A 100 -1.27 13.46 4.15
C ILE A 100 -0.09 14.08 3.39
N ALA A 101 0.08 15.40 3.47
CA ALA A 101 1.19 16.11 2.84
C ALA A 101 2.55 15.62 3.39
N HIS A 102 2.66 15.38 4.70
CA HIS A 102 3.86 14.80 5.29
C HIS A 102 4.16 13.39 4.76
N ILE A 103 3.14 12.51 4.72
CA ILE A 103 3.29 11.13 4.20
C ILE A 103 3.75 11.15 2.74
N LYS A 104 3.19 12.06 1.93
CA LYS A 104 3.58 12.24 0.52
C LYS A 104 4.96 12.87 0.33
N GLY A 105 5.65 13.28 1.41
CA GLY A 105 6.95 13.92 1.34
C GLY A 105 6.91 15.39 0.91
N ASP A 106 5.76 16.05 1.01
CA ASP A 106 5.55 17.45 0.64
C ASP A 106 5.66 18.44 1.81
N ALA A 107 5.71 17.95 3.06
CA ALA A 107 5.81 18.77 4.25
C ALA A 107 6.72 18.17 5.34
N ASN A 108 7.49 19.03 6.03
CA ASN A 108 8.26 18.70 7.23
C ASN A 108 8.05 19.77 8.32
N PRO A 109 7.92 19.40 9.61
CA PRO A 109 7.69 18.06 10.19
C PRO A 109 6.19 17.73 10.34
N ALA A 110 5.84 16.45 10.49
CA ALA A 110 4.52 16.08 11.02
C ALA A 110 4.43 16.51 12.49
N ALA A 111 3.31 17.16 12.85
CA ALA A 111 2.90 17.23 14.24
C ALA A 111 2.54 15.81 14.72
N ASP A 112 2.89 15.46 15.97
CA ASP A 112 2.43 14.23 16.61
C ASP A 112 0.91 14.19 16.54
N SER A 113 0.39 13.34 15.65
CA SER A 113 -1.04 13.27 15.37
C SER A 113 -1.51 11.86 15.70
N ALA A 114 -2.21 11.74 16.82
CA ALA A 114 -3.09 10.60 17.03
C ALA A 114 -4.25 10.74 16.04
N VAL A 115 -4.54 9.69 15.29
CA VAL A 115 -5.70 9.66 14.41
C VAL A 115 -6.49 8.40 14.67
N ASP A 116 -7.77 8.60 14.95
CA ASP A 116 -8.72 7.55 15.27
C ASP A 116 -9.48 7.07 14.03
N GLY A 117 -10.03 5.86 14.11
CA GLY A 117 -11.18 5.46 13.27
C GLY A 117 -10.87 5.03 11.83
N ARG A 118 -9.81 4.24 11.60
CA ARG A 118 -9.49 3.71 10.25
C ARG A 118 -9.80 2.23 10.08
N PHE A 119 -9.85 1.80 8.82
CA PHE A 119 -9.89 0.38 8.45
C PHE A 119 -8.60 -0.30 8.92
N GLN A 120 -8.75 -1.44 9.60
CA GLN A 120 -7.68 -2.40 9.64
C GLN A 120 -7.69 -3.17 8.32
N PHE A 121 -6.53 -3.41 7.71
CA PHE A 121 -6.47 -4.31 6.56
C PHE A 121 -5.86 -5.66 6.95
N TYR A 122 -6.31 -6.68 6.23
CA TYR A 122 -5.80 -8.02 6.25
C TYR A 122 -5.05 -8.33 4.96
N CYS A 123 -4.15 -9.30 5.04
CA CYS A 123 -3.48 -9.94 3.92
C CYS A 123 -4.33 -11.10 3.36
N LEU A 124 -3.92 -11.62 2.19
CA LEU A 124 -4.60 -12.72 1.49
C LEU A 124 -5.04 -13.90 2.37
N PRO A 125 -4.26 -14.39 3.36
CA PRO A 125 -4.69 -15.50 4.22
C PRO A 125 -6.03 -15.27 4.95
N ALA A 126 -6.45 -14.02 5.21
CA ALA A 126 -7.76 -13.77 5.81
C ALA A 126 -8.93 -14.20 4.92
N ALA A 127 -8.75 -14.28 3.60
CA ALA A 127 -9.80 -14.73 2.68
C ALA A 127 -10.12 -16.23 2.77
N GLN A 128 -9.43 -16.99 3.62
CA GLN A 128 -9.87 -18.34 4.01
C GLN A 128 -11.13 -18.31 4.88
N HIS A 129 -11.44 -17.16 5.48
CA HIS A 129 -12.65 -16.95 6.26
C HIS A 129 -13.77 -16.36 5.40
N ASP A 130 -15.01 -16.55 5.84
CA ASP A 130 -16.15 -15.90 5.24
C ASP A 130 -16.13 -14.39 5.54
N ALA A 131 -16.67 -13.59 4.61
CA ALA A 131 -16.69 -12.13 4.74
C ALA A 131 -17.32 -11.66 6.06
N SER A 132 -18.38 -12.34 6.52
CA SER A 132 -19.07 -12.02 7.78
C SER A 132 -18.27 -12.35 9.04
N THR A 133 -17.25 -13.22 8.94
CA THR A 133 -16.44 -13.69 10.08
C THR A 133 -14.96 -13.28 9.93
N LEU A 134 -14.63 -12.33 9.04
CA LEU A 134 -13.27 -11.83 8.88
C LEU A 134 -12.64 -11.28 10.16
N HIS A 135 -13.46 -10.77 11.09
CA HIS A 135 -13.00 -10.31 12.40
C HIS A 135 -12.45 -11.44 13.29
N GLU A 136 -12.76 -12.70 12.96
CA GLU A 136 -12.24 -13.91 13.60
C GLU A 136 -10.95 -14.41 12.95
N ALA A 137 -10.49 -13.78 11.85
CA ALA A 137 -9.25 -14.15 11.19
C ALA A 137 -8.07 -14.00 12.16
N PRO A 138 -7.10 -14.94 12.14
CA PRO A 138 -6.04 -14.98 13.13
C PRO A 138 -5.04 -13.84 12.93
N LEU A 139 -4.28 -13.49 13.98
CA LEU A 139 -3.43 -12.30 14.02
C LEU A 139 -2.38 -12.23 12.88
N GLN A 140 -1.90 -13.37 12.39
CA GLN A 140 -0.97 -13.44 11.27
C GLN A 140 -1.58 -13.00 9.93
N SER A 141 -2.91 -12.98 9.82
CA SER A 141 -3.62 -12.53 8.63
C SER A 141 -3.76 -11.01 8.60
N TYR A 142 -3.39 -10.29 9.66
CA TYR A 142 -3.40 -8.82 9.68
C TYR A 142 -2.22 -8.25 8.89
N ALA A 143 -2.47 -7.20 8.13
CA ALA A 143 -1.40 -6.37 7.60
C ALA A 143 -0.85 -5.48 8.72
N TRP A 144 0.36 -5.79 9.19
CA TRP A 144 1.03 -5.10 10.29
C TRP A 144 1.62 -3.77 9.86
N GLY A 145 1.63 -2.79 10.77
CA GLY A 145 2.12 -1.42 10.55
C GLY A 145 3.49 -1.32 9.86
N GLU A 146 4.40 -2.19 10.27
CA GLU A 146 5.82 -2.22 9.88
C GLU A 146 6.10 -3.13 8.68
N MET A 147 5.08 -3.85 8.19
CA MET A 147 5.23 -4.75 7.06
C MET A 147 5.59 -3.94 5.80
N PRO A 148 6.62 -4.35 5.04
CA PRO A 148 6.94 -3.70 3.78
C PRO A 148 5.81 -3.99 2.77
N VAL A 149 5.50 -3.02 1.91
CA VAL A 149 4.47 -3.19 0.87
C VAL A 149 4.81 -4.37 -0.07
N SER A 150 6.10 -4.67 -0.26
CA SER A 150 6.57 -5.83 -1.02
C SER A 150 6.19 -7.19 -0.43
N ALA A 151 5.86 -7.26 0.86
CA ALA A 151 5.39 -8.49 1.51
C ALA A 151 3.87 -8.71 1.35
N LEU A 152 3.15 -7.76 0.73
CA LEU A 152 1.76 -7.99 0.34
C LEU A 152 1.69 -9.05 -0.75
N HIS A 153 0.72 -9.95 -0.60
CA HIS A 153 0.49 -11.01 -1.56
C HIS A 153 0.06 -10.41 -2.91
N LEU A 154 0.57 -10.98 -3.99
CA LEU A 154 0.12 -10.65 -5.34
C LEU A 154 -1.14 -11.45 -5.63
N TYR A 155 -2.19 -10.76 -6.03
CA TYR A 155 -3.39 -11.29 -6.63
C TYR A 155 -3.28 -11.12 -8.15
N GLN A 156 -3.40 -12.22 -8.88
CA GLN A 156 -3.61 -12.18 -10.31
C GLN A 156 -5.11 -12.36 -10.56
N ALA A 157 -5.77 -11.26 -10.89
CA ALA A 157 -7.18 -11.28 -11.25
C ALA A 157 -7.36 -11.78 -12.68
N LYS A 158 -8.50 -12.39 -12.97
CA LYS A 158 -8.93 -12.58 -14.36
C LYS A 158 -9.21 -11.25 -15.08
N HIS A 159 -9.54 -10.20 -14.32
CA HIS A 159 -10.01 -8.91 -14.82
C HIS A 159 -9.03 -7.74 -14.63
N ALA A 160 -7.80 -8.00 -14.19
CA ALA A 160 -6.81 -6.96 -13.90
C ALA A 160 -5.38 -7.45 -14.10
N SER A 161 -4.46 -6.52 -14.35
CA SER A 161 -3.03 -6.73 -14.16
C SER A 161 -2.75 -7.23 -12.73
N ALA A 162 -1.66 -8.00 -12.57
CA ALA A 162 -1.22 -8.46 -11.25
C ALA A 162 -1.14 -7.28 -10.27
N ALA A 163 -1.82 -7.40 -9.14
CA ALA A 163 -1.94 -6.35 -8.13
C ALA A 163 -1.64 -6.91 -6.75
N SER A 164 -0.99 -6.14 -5.88
CA SER A 164 -0.96 -6.48 -4.46
C SER A 164 -2.37 -6.40 -3.87
N ILE A 165 -2.69 -7.21 -2.89
CA ILE A 165 -4.05 -7.25 -2.30
C ILE A 165 -4.08 -6.83 -0.83
N LEU A 166 -5.10 -6.04 -0.49
CA LEU A 166 -5.53 -5.76 0.88
C LEU A 166 -7.03 -6.04 1.02
N ILE A 167 -7.39 -6.74 2.09
CA ILE A 167 -8.78 -7.03 2.45
C ILE A 167 -9.17 -6.11 3.60
N ALA A 168 -10.20 -5.30 3.42
CA ALA A 168 -10.69 -4.41 4.45
C ALA A 168 -11.31 -5.23 5.59
N GLY A 169 -10.85 -4.93 6.79
CA GLY A 169 -11.34 -5.47 8.05
C GLY A 169 -12.15 -4.45 8.85
N PRO A 170 -12.49 -4.81 10.10
CA PRO A 170 -13.29 -3.94 10.95
C PRO A 170 -12.60 -2.59 11.19
N LYS A 171 -13.43 -1.55 11.34
CA LYS A 171 -12.98 -0.21 11.73
C LYS A 171 -12.51 -0.25 13.17
N ALA A 172 -11.20 -0.23 13.40
CA ALA A 172 -10.68 -0.51 14.75
C ALA A 172 -9.31 0.10 15.07
N VAL A 173 -8.77 1.04 14.29
CA VAL A 173 -7.39 1.49 14.54
C VAL A 173 -7.30 2.95 14.95
N ASN A 174 -6.88 3.15 16.20
CA ASN A 174 -6.23 4.36 16.67
C ASN A 174 -4.73 4.21 16.38
N ARG A 175 -4.16 5.14 15.62
CA ARG A 175 -2.74 5.12 15.23
C ARG A 175 -2.09 6.45 15.56
N SER A 176 -0.88 6.41 16.11
CA SER A 176 -0.06 7.60 16.34
C SER A 176 1.01 7.72 15.27
N TRP A 177 1.10 8.89 14.66
CA TRP A 177 2.11 9.24 13.65
C TRP A 177 3.18 10.11 14.32
N GLY A 178 4.45 9.67 14.33
CA GLY A 178 5.52 10.40 15.03
C GLY A 178 6.87 9.66 15.19
N GLY A 179 6.94 8.37 14.88
CA GLY A 179 8.23 7.66 14.87
C GLY A 179 9.11 8.05 13.67
N ARG A 180 10.44 7.82 13.77
CA ARG A 180 11.45 8.00 12.68
C ARG A 180 11.19 7.15 11.41
N TRP A 181 10.01 6.54 11.29
CA TRP A 181 9.65 5.54 10.31
C TRP A 181 8.93 6.12 9.08
N SER A 182 8.51 7.39 9.11
CA SER A 182 8.05 8.07 7.89
C SER A 182 9.27 8.50 7.08
N ASN A 183 9.46 7.88 5.91
CA ASN A 183 10.46 8.24 4.93
C ASN A 183 10.17 9.63 4.33
N SER A 184 10.33 10.68 5.14
CA SER A 184 10.12 12.10 4.82
C SER A 184 11.04 12.63 3.70
N THR A 185 11.83 11.76 3.06
CA THR A 185 12.79 12.09 2.01
C THR A 185 12.39 11.60 0.62
N ILE A 186 11.36 10.77 0.49
CA ILE A 186 10.88 10.24 -0.80
C ILE A 186 9.47 10.71 -1.05
N ARG A 187 9.24 11.37 -2.19
CA ARG A 187 7.88 11.69 -2.61
C ARG A 187 7.14 10.41 -2.97
N CYS A 188 5.97 10.22 -2.37
CA CYS A 188 5.10 9.11 -2.65
C CYS A 188 3.69 9.62 -3.01
N ASP A 189 2.94 8.83 -3.77
CA ASP A 189 1.57 9.16 -4.10
C ASP A 189 0.71 7.91 -4.32
N MET A 190 -0.61 8.11 -4.29
CA MET A 190 -1.58 7.09 -4.64
C MET A 190 -2.83 7.73 -5.23
N PHE A 191 -3.45 7.03 -6.18
CA PHE A 191 -4.72 7.45 -6.77
C PHE A 191 -5.62 6.25 -7.05
N LEU A 192 -6.93 6.50 -7.08
CA LEU A 192 -7.91 5.52 -7.54
C LEU A 192 -7.81 5.38 -9.07
N LYS A 193 -7.64 4.14 -9.55
CA LYS A 193 -7.70 3.79 -10.98
C LYS A 193 -9.11 3.39 -11.40
N LYS A 194 -9.74 2.51 -10.62
CA LYS A 194 -11.06 1.95 -10.90
C LYS A 194 -11.77 1.59 -9.61
N GLU A 195 -13.03 1.97 -9.50
CA GLU A 195 -13.96 1.29 -8.60
C GLU A 195 -14.70 0.21 -9.38
N PHE A 196 -14.74 -0.99 -8.84
CA PHE A 196 -15.45 -2.12 -9.43
C PHE A 196 -16.93 -2.06 -9.03
N THR A 197 -17.80 -2.53 -9.92
CA THR A 197 -19.21 -2.75 -9.61
C THR A 197 -19.36 -3.84 -8.55
N SER A 198 -20.51 -3.90 -7.87
CA SER A 198 -20.74 -4.92 -6.84
C SER A 198 -20.65 -6.35 -7.37
N ALA A 199 -21.11 -6.60 -8.60
CA ALA A 199 -21.00 -7.91 -9.24
C ALA A 199 -19.53 -8.29 -9.52
N GLU A 200 -18.74 -7.35 -10.04
CA GLU A 200 -17.29 -7.56 -10.23
C GLU A 200 -16.59 -7.77 -8.88
N ALA A 201 -16.95 -7.02 -7.84
CA ALA A 201 -16.37 -7.17 -6.51
C ALA A 201 -16.66 -8.54 -5.88
N GLU A 202 -17.86 -9.09 -6.08
CA GLU A 202 -18.23 -10.43 -5.64
C GLU A 202 -17.46 -11.53 -6.40
N GLU A 203 -17.30 -11.37 -7.72
CA GLU A 203 -16.50 -12.29 -8.55
C GLU A 203 -15.04 -12.27 -8.09
N ILE A 204 -14.46 -11.07 -7.92
CA ILE A 204 -13.11 -10.87 -7.42
C ILE A 204 -12.95 -11.51 -6.03
N TRP A 205 -13.90 -11.29 -5.11
CA TRP A 205 -13.85 -11.93 -3.79
C TRP A 205 -13.83 -13.46 -3.89
N THR A 206 -14.68 -14.03 -4.73
CA THR A 206 -14.74 -15.48 -4.96
C THR A 206 -13.40 -16.02 -5.47
N GLU A 207 -12.76 -15.32 -6.41
CA GLU A 207 -11.43 -15.68 -6.92
C GLU A 207 -10.36 -15.63 -5.81
N ILE A 208 -10.38 -14.56 -5.00
CA ILE A 208 -9.46 -14.37 -3.87
C ILE A 208 -9.61 -15.51 -2.85
N GLN A 209 -10.85 -15.89 -2.51
CA GLN A 209 -11.11 -17.01 -1.61
C GLN A 209 -10.62 -18.34 -2.21
N GLY A 210 -10.69 -18.51 -3.53
CA GLY A 210 -10.10 -19.65 -4.24
C GLY A 210 -8.57 -19.71 -4.05
N GLN A 211 -7.88 -18.62 -4.38
CA GLN A 211 -6.42 -18.52 -4.24
C GLN A 211 -5.95 -18.68 -2.79
N ALA A 212 -6.70 -18.13 -1.83
CA ALA A 212 -6.36 -18.24 -0.42
C ALA A 212 -6.38 -19.69 0.10
N LYS A 213 -7.24 -20.55 -0.46
CA LYS A 213 -7.31 -21.98 -0.13
C LYS A 213 -6.12 -22.77 -0.71
N GLU A 214 -5.65 -22.38 -1.89
CA GLU A 214 -4.49 -23.02 -2.53
C GLU A 214 -3.19 -22.80 -1.76
N LEU A 215 -3.05 -21.69 -1.03
CA LEU A 215 -1.88 -21.41 -0.17
C LEU A 215 -1.69 -22.41 0.99
N THR A 216 -2.72 -23.19 1.31
CA THR A 216 -2.72 -24.17 2.41
C THR A 216 -2.77 -25.63 1.95
N ALA A 217 -2.86 -25.88 0.64
CA ALA A 217 -2.90 -27.21 0.04
C ALA A 217 -1.50 -27.72 -0.32
#